data_AF-A0A962MMR7-F1
#
_entry.id   AF-A0A962MMR7-F1
#
_cell.length_a   1.000
_cell.length_b   1.000
_cell.length_c   1.000
_cell.angle_alpha   90.00
_cell.angle_beta   90.00
_cell.angle_gamma   90.00
#
_symmetry.space_group_name_H-M   'P 1'
#
loop_
_entity.id
_entity.type
_entity.pdbx_description
1 polymer ?
#
loop_
_entity_poly.entity_id
_entity_poly.type
_entity_poly.pdbx_seq_one_letter_code
_entity_poly.pdbx_strand_id
1 'polypeptide(L)'
;AGAAPVTLTLSPQEQAWLLQGSAKVCLRVNSEEELLAYHQQAQLAGLRSYLITDSGRTEFAGVPTLTACAIGPDEVTRIDQITGELVPY
;
A
#
# COMPACT_ATOMS: atom_id res chain seq x y z
N ALA A 1 -30.23 12.77 -0.42
CA ALA A 1 -29.73 12.79 0.97
C ALA A 1 -28.36 13.45 0.96
N GLY A 2 -28.18 14.59 1.62
CA GLY A 2 -26.88 15.26 1.69
C GLY A 2 -25.99 14.53 2.70
N ALA A 3 -24.87 13.98 2.26
CA ALA A 3 -23.90 13.41 3.18
C ALA A 3 -23.37 14.52 4.10
N ALA A 4 -23.33 14.24 5.41
CA ALA A 4 -22.69 15.15 6.36
C ALA A 4 -21.21 15.35 5.99
N PRO A 5 -20.63 16.52 6.25
CA PRO A 5 -19.22 16.75 5.98
C PRO A 5 -18.36 15.76 6.79
N VAL A 6 -17.43 15.09 6.09
CA VAL A 6 -16.44 14.19 6.71
C VAL A 6 -15.12 14.95 6.84
N THR A 7 -14.54 14.95 8.04
CA THR A 7 -13.21 15.50 8.28
C THR A 7 -12.20 14.37 8.39
N LEU A 8 -11.12 14.44 7.61
CA LEU A 8 -10.00 13.50 7.68
C LEU A 8 -8.83 14.19 8.39
N THR A 9 -8.26 13.52 9.39
CA THR A 9 -7.01 13.96 10.03
C THR A 9 -5.87 13.23 9.33
N LEU A 10 -4.93 13.99 8.78
CA LEU A 10 -3.80 13.48 8.02
C LEU A 10 -2.50 13.68 8.81
N SER A 11 -1.57 12.74 8.69
CA SER A 11 -0.19 12.93 9.11
C SER A 11 0.51 13.96 8.21
N PRO A 12 1.65 14.54 8.65
CA PRO A 12 2.45 15.40 7.79
C PRO A 12 2.84 14.73 6.46
N GLN A 13 3.17 13.43 6.47
CA GLN A 13 3.52 12.66 5.27
C GLN A 13 2.31 12.49 4.34
N GLU A 14 1.14 12.17 4.89
CA GLU A 14 -0.10 12.04 4.12
C GLU A 14 -0.50 13.37 3.47
N GLN A 15 -0.39 14.47 4.23
CA GLN A 15 -0.68 15.81 3.73
C GLN A 15 0.30 16.20 2.61
N ALA A 16 1.61 16.01 2.82
CA ALA A 16 2.62 16.33 1.81
C ALA A 16 2.38 15.53 0.51
N TRP A 17 2.17 14.22 0.63
CA TRP A 17 1.89 13.36 -0.50
C TRP A 17 0.62 13.76 -1.26
N LEU A 18 -0.47 14.06 -0.54
CA LEU A 18 -1.73 14.51 -1.16
C LEU A 18 -1.55 15.82 -1.93
N LEU A 19 -0.83 16.79 -1.35
CA LEU A 19 -0.59 18.09 -1.95
C LEU A 19 0.41 18.05 -3.12
N GLN A 20 1.27 17.04 -3.18
CA GLN A 20 2.30 16.88 -4.20
C GLN A 20 1.89 15.91 -5.33
N GLY A 21 0.59 15.72 -5.55
CA GLY A 21 0.07 14.93 -6.68
C GLY A 21 -0.05 13.42 -6.40
N SER A 22 0.18 13.00 -5.15
CA SER A 22 -0.13 11.63 -4.68
C SER A 22 0.56 10.53 -5.52
N ALA A 23 1.86 10.68 -5.78
CA ALA A 23 2.65 9.77 -6.61
C ALA A 23 2.58 8.31 -6.10
N LYS A 24 2.55 7.35 -7.04
CA LYS A 24 2.48 5.91 -6.75
C LYS A 24 3.41 5.17 -7.71
N VAL A 25 4.11 4.17 -7.21
CA VAL A 25 4.92 3.23 -8.02
C VAL A 25 4.35 1.84 -7.79
N CYS A 26 3.94 1.17 -8.86
CA CYS A 26 3.45 -0.20 -8.80
C CYS A 26 4.61 -1.16 -9.11
N LEU A 27 4.90 -2.03 -8.15
CA LEU A 27 5.96 -3.03 -8.21
C LEU A 27 5.33 -4.43 -8.19
N ARG A 28 6.08 -5.44 -8.64
CA ARG A 28 5.63 -6.85 -8.60
C ARG A 28 6.40 -7.65 -7.56
N VAL A 29 5.71 -8.62 -6.95
CA VAL A 29 6.29 -9.74 -6.19
C VAL A 29 5.82 -11.04 -6.84
N ASN A 30 6.49 -12.15 -6.58
CA ASN A 30 6.23 -13.42 -7.27
C ASN A 30 5.44 -14.43 -6.43
N SER A 31 5.07 -14.08 -5.20
CA SER A 31 4.31 -14.95 -4.30
C SER A 31 3.55 -14.18 -3.22
N GLU A 32 2.55 -14.84 -2.61
CA GLU A 32 1.85 -14.31 -1.44
C GLU A 32 2.80 -14.19 -0.24
N GLU A 33 3.73 -15.14 -0.08
CA GLU A 33 4.74 -15.13 0.97
C GLU A 33 5.66 -13.91 0.86
N GLU A 34 6.12 -13.56 -0.35
CA GLU A 34 6.88 -12.32 -0.58
C GLU A 34 6.04 -11.08 -0.24
N LEU A 35 4.76 -11.05 -0.64
CA LEU A 35 3.85 -9.94 -0.34
C LEU A 35 3.74 -9.71 1.17
N LEU A 36 3.56 -10.79 1.94
CA LEU A 36 3.51 -10.77 3.40
C LEU A 36 4.85 -10.35 4.02
N ALA A 37 5.98 -10.79 3.46
CA ALA A 37 7.30 -10.42 3.93
C ALA A 37 7.56 -8.91 3.79
N TYR A 38 7.23 -8.31 2.63
CA TYR A 38 7.38 -6.86 2.43
C TYR A 38 6.43 -6.05 3.32
N HIS A 39 5.20 -6.51 3.54
CA HIS A 39 4.29 -5.91 4.50
C HIS A 39 4.89 -5.89 5.91
N GLN A 40 5.43 -7.02 6.37
CA GLN A 40 6.05 -7.13 7.69
C GLN A 40 7.29 -6.25 7.82
N GLN A 41 8.16 -6.23 6.81
CA GLN A 41 9.36 -5.38 6.79
C GLN A 41 8.99 -3.90 6.89
N ALA A 42 7.98 -3.45 6.14
CA ALA A 42 7.49 -2.08 6.20
C ALA A 42 6.96 -1.71 7.60
N GLN A 43 6.16 -2.59 8.22
CA GLN A 43 5.67 -2.37 9.59
C GLN A 43 6.80 -2.30 10.61
N LEU A 44 7.80 -3.18 10.52
CA LEU A 44 8.98 -3.16 11.40
C LEU A 44 9.81 -1.88 11.24
N ALA A 45 9.85 -1.30 10.04
CA ALA A 45 10.49 -0.02 9.76
C ALA A 45 9.66 1.22 10.19
N GLY A 46 8.48 0.99 10.80
CA GLY A 46 7.56 2.03 11.23
C GLY A 46 6.81 2.72 10.08
N LEU A 47 6.78 2.10 8.89
CA LEU A 47 6.00 2.58 7.76
C LEU A 47 4.55 2.12 7.89
N ARG A 48 3.62 2.95 7.41
CA ARG A 48 2.26 2.48 7.18
C ARG A 48 2.27 1.46 6.06
N SER A 49 1.63 0.32 6.31
CA SER A 49 1.47 -0.71 5.29
C SER A 49 0.12 -1.41 5.47
N TYR A 50 -0.52 -1.73 4.35
CA TYR A 50 -1.85 -2.33 4.31
C TYR A 50 -1.88 -3.44 3.26
N LEU A 51 -2.40 -4.59 3.64
CA LEU A 51 -2.70 -5.70 2.74
C LEU A 51 -4.11 -5.53 2.16
N ILE A 52 -4.26 -5.83 0.88
CA ILE A 52 -5.53 -5.80 0.16
C ILE A 52 -5.94 -7.24 -0.14
N THR A 53 -7.13 -7.60 0.33
CA THR A 53 -7.79 -8.86 -0.03
C THR A 53 -8.85 -8.58 -1.07
N ASP A 54 -8.69 -9.14 -2.27
CA ASP A 54 -9.78 -9.23 -3.23
C ASP A 54 -10.79 -10.26 -2.72
N SER A 55 -12.08 -9.92 -2.78
CA SER A 55 -13.18 -10.83 -2.45
C SER A 55 -13.33 -12.05 -3.37
N GLY A 56 -12.59 -12.08 -4.49
CA GLY A 56 -12.55 -13.20 -5.43
C GLY A 56 -13.76 -13.33 -6.33
N ARG A 57 -14.68 -12.37 -6.30
CA ARG A 57 -15.95 -12.39 -7.07
C ARG A 57 -15.77 -12.25 -8.59
N THR A 58 -14.55 -12.01 -9.04
CA THR A 58 -14.16 -11.85 -10.45
C THR A 58 -13.23 -12.97 -10.88
N GLU A 59 -11.97 -12.93 -10.44
CA GLU A 59 -10.86 -13.74 -11.00
C GLU A 59 -10.55 -15.01 -10.19
N PHE A 60 -11.04 -15.12 -8.97
CA PHE A 60 -10.67 -16.20 -8.03
C PHE A 60 -11.84 -17.09 -7.64
N ALA A 61 -12.89 -17.17 -8.48
CA ALA A 61 -14.04 -18.07 -8.29
C ALA A 61 -14.69 -18.00 -6.89
N GLY A 62 -14.71 -16.81 -6.29
CA GLY A 62 -15.25 -16.54 -4.94
C GLY A 62 -14.27 -16.78 -3.80
N VAL A 63 -13.01 -17.13 -4.08
CA VAL A 63 -11.95 -17.31 -3.07
C VAL A 63 -11.31 -15.97 -2.73
N PRO A 64 -11.42 -15.48 -1.47
CA PRO A 64 -10.71 -14.29 -1.06
C PRO A 64 -9.20 -14.48 -1.19
N THR A 65 -8.53 -13.55 -1.85
CA THR A 65 -7.10 -13.69 -2.21
C THR A 65 -6.36 -12.40 -1.86
N LEU A 66 -5.18 -12.52 -1.25
CA LEU A 66 -4.30 -11.37 -1.05
C LEU A 66 -3.68 -10.96 -2.39
N THR A 67 -4.01 -9.77 -2.87
CA THR A 67 -3.63 -9.34 -4.22
C THR A 67 -2.64 -8.19 -4.24
N ALA A 68 -2.57 -7.39 -3.18
CA ALA A 68 -1.66 -6.25 -3.13
C ALA A 68 -1.26 -5.86 -1.70
N CYS A 69 -0.15 -5.14 -1.62
CA CYS A 69 0.33 -4.47 -0.42
C CYS A 69 0.61 -3.01 -0.76
N ALA A 70 -0.01 -2.09 -0.01
CA ALA A 70 0.30 -0.67 -0.08
C ALA A 70 1.31 -0.32 1.02
N ILE A 71 2.34 0.46 0.70
CA ILE A 71 3.34 0.98 1.65
C ILE A 71 3.38 2.51 1.50
N GLY A 72 3.35 3.23 2.63
CA GLY A 72 3.37 4.69 2.68
C GLY A 72 1.97 5.33 2.86
N PRO A 73 1.83 6.63 2.56
CA PRO A 73 2.88 7.52 2.04
C PRO A 73 3.96 7.82 3.08
N ASP A 74 5.21 7.95 2.62
CA ASP A 74 6.37 8.33 3.42
C ASP A 74 7.46 8.87 2.46
N GLU A 75 8.62 9.26 3.01
CA GLU A 75 9.79 9.65 2.24
C GLU A 75 10.27 8.52 1.32
N VAL A 76 10.61 8.86 0.08
CA VAL A 76 11.03 7.88 -0.94
C VAL A 76 12.20 7.01 -0.46
N THR A 77 13.16 7.62 0.24
CA THR A 77 14.34 6.91 0.75
C THR A 77 14.01 5.87 1.82
N ARG A 78 12.92 6.06 2.58
CA ARG A 78 12.45 5.10 3.59
C ARG A 78 11.69 3.95 2.93
N ILE A 79 10.90 4.25 1.90
CA ILE A 79 10.17 3.24 1.13
C ILE A 79 11.14 2.36 0.33
N ASP A 80 12.13 2.97 -0.34
CA ASP A 80 13.12 2.28 -1.17
C ASP A 80 14.05 1.35 -0.36
N GLN A 81 14.26 1.61 0.94
CA GLN A 81 14.96 0.66 1.82
C GLN A 81 14.25 -0.69 1.92
N ILE A 82 12.93 -0.71 1.66
CA ILE A 82 12.11 -1.92 1.70
C ILE A 82 11.87 -2.44 0.29
N THR A 83 11.53 -1.57 -0.67
CA THR A 83 11.06 -1.99 -2.00
C THR A 83 12.06 -1.79 -3.13
N GLY A 84 13.25 -1.26 -2.87
CA GLY A 84 14.19 -0.82 -3.91
C GLY A 84 14.78 -1.93 -4.80
N GLU A 85 14.67 -3.19 -4.37
CA GLU A 85 15.10 -4.36 -5.17
C GLU A 85 13.97 -4.92 -6.05
N LEU A 86 12.72 -4.45 -5.86
CA LEU A 86 11.60 -4.89 -6.67
C LEU A 86 11.59 -4.21 -8.03
N VAL A 87 10.99 -4.90 -9.00
CA VAL A 87 10.87 -4.40 -10.37
C VAL A 87 9.47 -3.83 -10.61
N PRO A 88 9.31 -2.86 -11.53
CA PRO A 88 8.00 -2.35 -11.94
C PRO A 88 7.05 -3.47 -12.41
N TYR A 89 5.78 -3.35 -12.05
CA TYR A 89 4.70 -4.26 -12.49
C TYR A 89 4.50 -4.19 -14.00
#